data_AF-A0A4Y9J8C5-F1
#
_entry.id   AF-A0A4Y9J8C5-F1
#
_cell.length_a   1.000
_cell.length_b   1.000
_cell.length_c   1.000
_cell.angle_alpha   90.00
_cell.angle_beta   90.00
_cell.angle_gamma   90.00
#
_symmetry.space_group_name_H-M   'P 1'
#
loop_
_entity.id
_entity.type
_entity.pdbx_description
1 polymer ?
#
loop_
_entity_poly.entity_id
_entity_poly.type
_entity_poly.pdbx_seq_one_letter_code
_entity_poly.pdbx_strand_id
1 'polypeptide(L)'
;RELSLTDSLTGVANRRSFNETMDSEWRRCARDGVPMAIIMADIDHFKDYNDTYGHQAGDLCLQQVSAALRRCAVRPPDLLARYGGEEFIILLPQETRDGAEVVAQRILEEVRALEIAHARSSVGPHVSVSLGMASVMPT
;
A
#
# COMPACT_ATOMS: atom_id res chain seq x y z
N ARG A 1 -18.76 13.54 16.77
CA ARG A 1 -18.68 12.59 15.63
C ARG A 1 -17.25 12.10 15.60
N GLU A 2 -17.01 10.90 16.10
CA GLU A 2 -15.71 10.25 16.06
C GLU A 2 -15.36 10.01 14.58
N LEU A 3 -14.22 10.50 14.14
CA LEU A 3 -13.82 10.38 12.74
C LEU A 3 -13.14 9.03 12.55
N SER A 4 -13.63 8.21 11.62
CA SER A 4 -13.04 6.89 11.32
C SER A 4 -11.56 7.03 10.95
N LEU A 5 -10.72 6.16 11.51
CA LEU A 5 -9.29 6.00 11.17
C LEU A 5 -9.06 4.88 10.14
N THR A 6 -10.11 4.14 9.79
CA THR A 6 -10.06 3.06 8.81
C THR A 6 -10.78 3.45 7.51
N ASP A 7 -10.31 2.90 6.40
CA ASP A 7 -11.00 2.93 5.11
C ASP A 7 -12.17 1.93 5.14
N SER A 8 -13.35 2.38 4.74
CA SER A 8 -14.58 1.58 4.86
C SER A 8 -14.67 0.43 3.85
N LEU A 9 -13.98 0.52 2.71
CA LEU A 9 -14.02 -0.51 1.68
C LEU A 9 -13.04 -1.65 1.98
N THR A 10 -11.82 -1.29 2.35
CA THR A 10 -10.69 -2.22 2.46
C THR A 10 -10.34 -2.61 3.90
N GLY A 11 -10.82 -1.85 4.88
CA GLY A 11 -10.58 -2.08 6.31
C GLY A 11 -9.16 -1.78 6.79
N VAL A 12 -8.28 -1.27 5.92
CA VAL A 12 -6.93 -0.80 6.30
C VAL A 12 -7.00 0.64 6.82
N ALA A 13 -5.88 1.19 7.29
CA ALA A 13 -5.85 2.59 7.71
C ALA A 13 -6.24 3.53 6.56
N ASN A 14 -6.89 4.65 6.86
CA ASN A 14 -7.14 5.67 5.85
C ASN A 14 -5.99 6.70 5.81
N ARG A 15 -6.01 7.58 4.82
CA ARG A 15 -5.01 8.66 4.67
C ARG A 15 -4.80 9.50 5.92
N ARG A 16 -5.85 9.76 6.72
CA ARG A 16 -5.70 10.51 7.99
C ARG A 16 -4.84 9.72 8.97
N SER A 17 -5.19 8.46 9.20
CA SER A 17 -4.44 7.58 10.10
C SER A 17 -2.99 7.40 9.65
N PHE A 18 -2.74 7.34 8.33
CA PHE A 18 -1.38 7.34 7.79
C PHE A 18 -0.62 8.61 8.18
N ASN A 19 -1.16 9.80 7.90
CA ASN A 19 -0.48 11.06 8.19
C ASN A 19 -0.17 11.21 9.69
N GLU A 20 -1.13 10.89 10.56
CA GLU A 20 -0.96 10.94 12.02
C GLU A 20 0.15 9.97 12.49
N THR A 21 0.17 8.76 11.94
CA THR A 21 1.18 7.75 12.29
C THR A 21 2.56 8.15 11.76
N MET A 22 2.64 8.61 10.51
CA MET A 22 3.87 9.08 9.88
C MET A 22 4.53 10.20 10.68
N ASP A 23 3.75 11.21 11.12
CA ASP A 23 4.24 12.28 11.98
C ASP A 23 4.77 11.75 13.32
N SER A 24 4.09 10.77 13.92
CA SER A 24 4.50 10.18 15.20
C SER A 24 5.79 9.37 15.10
N GLU A 25 5.88 8.53 14.07
CA GLU A 25 7.03 7.67 13.82
C GLU A 25 8.23 8.46 13.27
N TRP A 26 8.01 9.57 12.56
CA TRP A 26 9.08 10.47 12.13
C TRP A 26 9.85 11.00 13.34
N ARG A 27 9.12 11.56 14.31
CA ARG A 27 9.72 12.09 15.54
C ARG A 27 10.41 10.99 16.35
N ARG A 28 9.86 9.78 16.34
CA ARG A 28 10.47 8.63 17.02
C ARG A 28 11.78 8.21 16.35
N CYS A 29 11.76 8.00 15.04
CA CYS A 29 12.93 7.61 14.27
C CYS A 29 14.05 8.66 14.34
N ALA A 30 13.69 9.96 14.32
CA ALA A 30 14.65 11.05 14.49
C ALA A 30 15.34 11.01 15.88
N ARG A 31 14.57 10.77 16.95
CA ARG A 31 15.13 10.64 18.31
C ARG A 31 16.02 9.41 18.45
N ASP A 32 15.61 8.30 17.86
CA ASP A 32 16.30 7.01 18.00
C ASP A 32 17.48 6.88 17.02
N GLY A 33 17.62 7.80 16.07
CA GLY A 33 18.70 7.79 15.08
C GLY A 33 18.59 6.62 14.12
N VAL A 34 17.38 6.25 13.72
CA VAL A 34 17.06 5.07 12.89
C VAL A 34 16.32 5.48 11.61
N PRO A 35 16.49 4.72 10.51
CA PRO A 35 15.88 5.05 9.23
C PRO A 35 14.37 4.81 9.24
N MET A 36 13.69 5.42 8.29
CA MET A 36 12.30 5.14 7.95
C MET A 36 12.19 4.98 6.43
N ALA A 37 11.33 4.07 6.00
CA ALA A 37 10.98 3.92 4.59
C ALA A 37 9.47 3.99 4.38
N ILE A 38 9.08 4.36 3.16
CA ILE A 38 7.71 4.32 2.66
C ILE A 38 7.68 3.66 1.29
N ILE A 39 6.58 2.96 1.00
CA ILE A 39 6.27 2.41 -0.31
C ILE A 39 4.88 2.91 -0.71
N MET A 40 4.80 3.65 -1.80
CA MET A 40 3.55 3.98 -2.48
C MET A 40 3.29 2.91 -3.54
N ALA A 41 2.08 2.36 -3.56
CA ALA A 41 1.63 1.36 -4.51
C ALA A 41 0.40 1.87 -5.24
N ASP A 42 0.42 1.79 -6.57
CA ASP A 42 -0.71 2.13 -7.44
C ASP A 42 -1.11 0.89 -8.26
N ILE A 43 -2.42 0.63 -8.39
CA ILE A 43 -2.90 -0.51 -9.20
C ILE A 43 -2.89 -0.10 -10.67
N ASP A 44 -2.10 -0.81 -11.46
CA ASP A 44 -1.89 -0.46 -12.87
C ASP A 44 -3.20 -0.58 -13.65
N HIS A 45 -3.51 0.46 -14.44
CA HIS A 45 -4.68 0.50 -15.33
C HIS A 45 -6.04 0.31 -14.63
N PHE A 46 -6.15 0.66 -13.35
CA PHE A 46 -7.36 0.41 -12.57
C PHE A 46 -8.64 1.08 -13.11
N LYS A 47 -8.50 2.23 -13.78
CA LYS A 47 -9.63 2.84 -14.50
C LYS A 47 -10.13 1.94 -15.64
N ASP A 48 -9.24 1.41 -16.47
CA ASP A 48 -9.61 0.50 -17.56
C ASP A 48 -10.21 -0.81 -17.01
N TYR A 49 -9.73 -1.27 -15.85
CA TYR A 49 -10.33 -2.38 -15.11
C TYR A 49 -11.79 -2.06 -14.75
N ASN A 50 -12.05 -0.92 -14.12
CA ASN A 50 -13.40 -0.48 -13.74
C ASN A 50 -14.32 -0.32 -14.96
N ASP A 51 -13.82 0.29 -16.03
CA ASP A 51 -14.59 0.50 -17.26
C ASP A 51 -14.95 -0.85 -17.93
N THR A 52 -14.13 -1.89 -17.71
CA THR A 52 -14.35 -3.24 -18.27
C THR A 52 -15.26 -4.12 -17.41
N TYR A 53 -15.05 -4.12 -16.09
CA TYR A 53 -15.68 -5.07 -15.16
C TYR A 53 -16.73 -4.44 -14.25
N GLY A 54 -16.83 -3.11 -14.26
CA GLY A 54 -17.72 -2.32 -13.40
C GLY A 54 -17.13 -2.04 -12.02
N HIS A 55 -17.61 -0.98 -11.39
CA HIS A 55 -17.11 -0.52 -10.08
C HIS A 55 -17.24 -1.56 -8.97
N GLN A 56 -18.26 -2.42 -9.00
CA GLN A 56 -18.39 -3.49 -8.00
C GLN A 56 -17.26 -4.52 -8.08
N ALA A 57 -16.81 -4.84 -9.30
CA ALA A 57 -15.65 -5.71 -9.48
C ALA A 57 -14.35 -4.99 -9.08
N GLY A 58 -14.25 -3.67 -9.36
CA GLY A 58 -13.16 -2.84 -8.86
C GLY A 58 -13.06 -2.82 -7.34
N ASP A 59 -14.19 -2.68 -6.65
CA ASP A 59 -14.25 -2.70 -5.19
C ASP A 59 -13.74 -4.03 -4.62
N LEU A 60 -14.11 -5.15 -5.23
CA LEU A 60 -13.60 -6.47 -4.86
C LEU A 60 -12.09 -6.60 -5.16
N CYS A 61 -11.63 -6.08 -6.30
CA CYS A 61 -10.21 -6.05 -6.64
C CYS A 61 -9.40 -5.27 -5.59
N LEU A 62 -9.87 -4.09 -5.18
CA LEU A 62 -9.24 -3.29 -4.12
C LEU A 62 -9.16 -4.02 -2.79
N GLN A 63 -10.22 -4.76 -2.43
CA GLN A 63 -10.23 -5.59 -1.21
C GLN A 63 -9.24 -6.76 -1.28
N GLN A 64 -9.11 -7.41 -2.45
CA GLN A 64 -8.17 -8.51 -2.64
C GLN A 64 -6.72 -8.02 -2.63
N VAL A 65 -6.43 -6.91 -3.33
CA VAL A 65 -5.12 -6.26 -3.34
C VAL A 65 -4.76 -5.78 -1.93
N SER A 66 -5.67 -5.11 -1.22
CA SER A 66 -5.39 -4.66 0.16
C SER A 66 -5.08 -5.82 1.10
N ALA A 67 -5.79 -6.95 0.97
CA ALA A 67 -5.52 -8.16 1.74
C ALA A 67 -4.16 -8.78 1.41
N ALA A 68 -3.71 -8.70 0.15
CA ALA A 68 -2.38 -9.12 -0.26
C ALA A 68 -1.29 -8.21 0.32
N LEU A 69 -1.44 -6.89 0.19
CA LEU A 69 -0.50 -5.91 0.76
C LEU A 69 -0.38 -6.04 2.28
N ARG A 70 -1.47 -6.38 2.97
CA ARG A 70 -1.47 -6.58 4.43
C ARG A 70 -0.58 -7.74 4.88
N ARG A 71 -0.36 -8.74 4.02
CA ARG A 71 0.59 -9.85 4.29
C ARG A 71 2.05 -9.42 4.14
N CYS A 72 2.32 -8.27 3.53
CA CYS A 72 3.68 -7.73 3.35
C CYS A 72 4.12 -6.86 4.53
N ALA A 73 3.21 -6.05 5.09
CA ALA A 73 3.40 -5.22 6.27
C ALA A 73 3.24 -6.04 7.56
N VAL A 74 4.26 -6.84 7.91
CA VAL A 74 4.17 -7.89 8.95
C VAL A 74 4.70 -7.46 10.32
N ARG A 75 5.53 -6.42 10.38
CA ARG A 75 6.13 -6.01 11.65
C ARG A 75 5.14 -5.14 12.42
N PRO A 76 5.14 -5.17 13.77
CA PRO A 76 4.23 -4.36 14.57
C PRO A 76 4.19 -2.85 14.25
N PRO A 77 5.31 -2.17 13.90
CA PRO A 77 5.26 -0.75 13.55
C PRO A 77 4.88 -0.49 12.08
N ASP A 78 4.79 -1.52 11.23
CA ASP A 78 4.42 -1.33 9.84
C ASP A 78 2.94 -0.92 9.75
N LEU A 79 2.62 0.02 8.86
CA LEU A 79 1.25 0.47 8.63
C LEU A 79 0.92 0.41 7.14
N LEU A 80 -0.11 -0.36 6.78
CA LEU A 80 -0.75 -0.28 5.48
C LEU A 80 -1.95 0.67 5.55
N ALA A 81 -2.01 1.63 4.64
CA ALA A 81 -3.13 2.53 4.48
C ALA A 81 -3.57 2.65 3.02
N ARG A 82 -4.85 2.98 2.81
CA ARG A 82 -5.36 3.41 1.50
C ARG A 82 -5.22 4.93 1.41
N TYR A 83 -4.40 5.38 0.48
CA TYR A 83 -4.06 6.79 0.34
C TYR A 83 -5.16 7.56 -0.41
N GLY A 84 -5.71 6.95 -1.47
CA GLY A 84 -6.86 7.48 -2.21
C GLY A 84 -7.13 6.65 -3.46
N GLY A 85 -8.39 6.48 -3.86
CA GLY A 85 -8.73 5.70 -5.07
C GLY A 85 -8.12 4.29 -5.03
N GLU A 86 -7.24 4.00 -5.97
CA GLU A 86 -6.48 2.76 -6.14
C GLU A 86 -5.08 2.78 -5.49
N GLU A 87 -4.71 3.90 -4.86
CA GLU A 87 -3.40 4.09 -4.25
C GLU A 87 -3.38 3.58 -2.80
N PHE A 88 -2.35 2.78 -2.50
CA PHE A 88 -2.02 2.31 -1.17
C PHE A 88 -0.65 2.82 -0.76
N ILE A 89 -0.46 3.01 0.55
CA ILE A 89 0.84 3.39 1.10
C ILE A 89 1.17 2.49 2.28
N ILE A 90 2.45 2.08 2.33
CA ILE A 90 3.00 1.30 3.42
C ILE A 90 4.08 2.14 4.10
N LEU A 91 3.91 2.38 5.39
CA LEU A 91 4.91 2.97 6.26
C LEU A 91 5.73 1.86 6.91
N LEU A 92 7.05 1.97 6.83
CA LEU A 92 8.01 1.03 7.41
C LEU A 92 8.95 1.80 8.36
N PRO A 93 8.55 2.02 9.62
CA PRO A 93 9.43 2.64 10.60
C PRO A 93 10.62 1.71 10.91
N GLN A 94 11.77 2.30 11.24
CA GLN A 94 12.98 1.55 11.58
C GLN A 94 13.34 0.54 10.49
N GLU A 95 13.24 0.95 9.23
CA GLU A 95 13.53 0.12 8.07
C GLU A 95 14.45 0.84 7.11
N THR A 96 15.42 0.10 6.60
CA THR A 96 16.36 0.61 5.61
C THR A 96 15.75 0.56 4.22
N ARG A 97 16.44 1.17 3.26
CA ARG A 97 16.11 0.99 1.84
C ARG A 97 16.10 -0.48 1.45
N ASP A 98 17.11 -1.25 1.83
CA ASP A 98 17.25 -2.65 1.44
C ASP A 98 16.10 -3.50 2.00
N GLY A 99 15.70 -3.27 3.26
CA GLY A 99 14.54 -3.96 3.83
C GLY A 99 13.23 -3.56 3.15
N ALA A 100 13.07 -2.29 2.79
CA ALA A 100 11.93 -1.83 2.00
C ALA A 100 11.90 -2.44 0.58
N GLU A 101 13.05 -2.69 -0.06
CA GLU A 101 13.13 -3.39 -1.35
C GLU A 101 12.65 -4.84 -1.22
N VAL A 102 12.95 -5.52 -0.11
CA VAL A 102 12.41 -6.87 0.18
C VAL A 102 10.89 -6.82 0.34
N VAL A 103 10.35 -5.82 1.04
CA VAL A 103 8.88 -5.64 1.17
C VAL A 103 8.25 -5.35 -0.20
N ALA A 104 8.87 -4.50 -1.01
CA ALA A 104 8.40 -4.17 -2.37
C ALA A 104 8.36 -5.41 -3.27
N GLN A 105 9.40 -6.25 -3.23
CA GLN A 105 9.42 -7.50 -3.99
C GLN A 105 8.30 -8.46 -3.55
N ARG A 106 8.08 -8.59 -2.24
CA ARG A 106 6.98 -9.39 -1.70
C ARG A 106 5.61 -8.87 -2.13
N ILE A 107 5.42 -7.55 -2.19
CA ILE A 107 4.18 -6.94 -2.71
C ILE A 107 3.93 -7.38 -4.15
N LEU A 108 4.93 -7.28 -5.02
CA LEU A 108 4.80 -7.67 -6.43
C LEU A 108 4.43 -9.15 -6.56
N GLU A 109 5.03 -10.02 -5.75
CA GLU A 109 4.74 -11.45 -5.73
C GLU A 109 3.33 -11.76 -5.23
N GLU A 110 2.93 -11.17 -4.10
CA GLU A 110 1.62 -11.38 -3.48
C GLU A 110 0.47 -10.88 -4.36
N VAL A 111 0.65 -9.72 -5.03
CA VAL A 111 -0.35 -9.20 -5.99
C VAL A 111 -0.42 -10.10 -7.22
N ARG A 112 0.73 -10.50 -7.79
CA ARG A 112 0.76 -11.41 -8.95
C ARG A 112 0.07 -12.75 -8.66
N ALA A 113 0.25 -13.28 -7.45
CA ALA A 113 -0.35 -14.54 -7.01
C ALA A 113 -1.88 -14.49 -6.88
N LEU A 114 -2.50 -13.31 -6.90
CA LEU A 114 -3.96 -13.19 -6.91
C LEU A 114 -4.58 -13.63 -8.25
N GLU A 115 -3.80 -13.59 -9.35
CA GLU A 115 -4.24 -13.99 -10.70
C GLU A 115 -5.57 -13.34 -11.14
N ILE A 116 -5.85 -12.11 -10.67
CA ILE A 116 -7.08 -11.39 -11.02
C ILE A 116 -7.01 -10.98 -12.49
N ALA A 117 -7.89 -11.52 -13.32
CA ALA A 117 -7.89 -11.23 -14.76
C ALA A 117 -8.08 -9.73 -15.06
N HIS A 118 -7.25 -9.18 -15.95
CA HIS A 118 -7.34 -7.81 -16.45
C HIS A 118 -7.21 -7.78 -17.98
N ALA A 119 -8.28 -8.10 -18.69
CA ALA A 119 -8.29 -8.30 -20.15
C ALA A 119 -7.94 -7.05 -20.98
N ARG A 120 -8.12 -5.85 -20.43
CA ARG A 120 -7.77 -4.57 -21.06
C ARG A 120 -6.43 -3.97 -20.61
N SER A 121 -5.69 -4.63 -19.73
CA SER A 121 -4.39 -4.13 -19.30
C SER A 121 -3.40 -4.19 -20.46
N SER A 122 -2.59 -3.14 -20.62
CA SER A 122 -1.50 -3.11 -21.60
C SER A 122 -0.20 -3.73 -21.07
N VAL A 123 -0.15 -4.09 -19.78
CA VAL A 123 1.06 -4.59 -19.11
C VAL A 123 1.02 -6.09 -18.79
N GLY A 124 -0.16 -6.73 -18.88
CA GLY A 124 -0.28 -8.18 -18.69
C GLY A 124 -1.73 -8.68 -18.60
N PRO A 125 -1.95 -9.99 -18.53
CA PRO A 125 -3.30 -10.58 -18.45
C PRO A 125 -3.94 -10.47 -17.06
N HIS A 126 -3.19 -10.08 -16.04
CA HIS A 126 -3.64 -9.99 -14.65
C HIS A 126 -3.38 -8.59 -14.08
N VAL A 127 -4.08 -8.25 -13.00
CA VAL A 127 -3.84 -7.05 -12.20
C VAL A 127 -2.40 -7.04 -11.69
N SER A 128 -1.75 -5.88 -11.81
CA SER A 128 -0.40 -5.61 -11.31
C SER A 128 -0.37 -4.28 -10.56
N VAL A 129 0.74 -4.00 -9.89
CA VAL A 129 0.97 -2.74 -9.18
C VAL A 129 2.32 -2.14 -9.54
N SER A 130 2.36 -0.82 -9.64
CA SER A 130 3.58 -0.03 -9.71
C SER A 130 3.94 0.48 -8.32
N LEU A 131 5.24 0.43 -7.98
CA LEU A 131 5.74 0.80 -6.65
C LEU A 131 6.72 1.97 -6.73
N GLY A 132 6.47 3.02 -5.95
CA GLY A 132 7.42 4.09 -5.65
C GLY A 132 7.92 3.95 -4.22
N MET A 133 9.23 4.03 -4.00
CA MET A 133 9.82 3.84 -2.67
C MET A 133 10.74 5.00 -2.30
N ALA A 134 10.72 5.37 -1.02
CA ALA A 134 11.65 6.32 -0.45
C ALA A 134 12.12 5.84 0.93
N SER A 135 13.38 6.12 1.26
CA SER A 135 13.95 5.89 2.59
C SER A 135 14.79 7.09 3.00
N VAL A 136 14.72 7.47 4.27
CA VAL A 136 15.41 8.63 4.81
C VAL A 136 15.82 8.37 6.26
N MET A 137 16.85 9.10 6.72
CA MET A 137 17.15 9.29 8.14
C MET A 137 16.41 10.55 8.61
N PRO A 138 15.34 10.43 9.41
CA PRO A 138 14.64 11.60 9.93
C PRO A 138 15.54 12.47 10.81
N THR A 139 15.32 13.79 10.77
CA THR A 139 16.05 14.81 11.53
C THR A 139 15.11 15.59 12.44
#